data_AF-A0A7K1ZLA7-F1
#
_entry.id   AF-A0A7K1ZLA7-F1
#
_cell.length_a   1.000
_cell.length_b   1.000
_cell.length_c   1.000
_cell.angle_alpha   90.00
_cell.angle_beta   90.00
_cell.angle_gamma   90.00
#
_symmetry.space_group_name_H-M   'P 1'
#
loop_
_entity.id
_entity.type
_entity.pdbx_description
1 polymer ?
#
loop_
_entity_poly.entity_id
_entity_poly.type
_entity_poly.pdbx_seq_one_letter_code
_entity_poly.pdbx_strand_id
1 'polypeptide(L)'
;FDSTLNDFVSGELEGAILACAREMDPDVILLEGQSGLRNPAGPAGAEFICSARAAGVILQHAPTRSHFEDFEHLDCPLPSLHEEIELIRLLGSQVWAISLFTRGLDDTESSQIAVDLEECHSLPVVRPLEDGVGRLAEAVREKLFS
;
A
#
# COMPACT_ATOMS: atom_id res chain seq x y z
N PHE A 1 -12.78 14.47 5.75
CA PHE A 1 -13.79 14.52 4.68
C PHE A 1 -13.04 14.36 3.38
N ASP A 2 -13.17 13.19 2.77
CA ASP A 2 -12.83 13.02 1.36
C ASP A 2 -13.86 13.84 0.58
N SER A 3 -13.44 14.98 0.04
CA SER A 3 -14.33 16.07 -0.41
C SER A 3 -14.73 15.95 -1.87
N THR A 4 -14.19 14.96 -2.58
CA THR A 4 -14.55 14.65 -3.95
C THR A 4 -15.77 13.72 -3.95
N LEU A 5 -16.80 14.11 -4.70
CA LEU A 5 -17.90 13.21 -5.04
C LEU A 5 -17.31 11.97 -5.73
N ASN A 6 -17.74 10.78 -5.30
CA ASN A 6 -17.16 9.50 -5.75
C ASN A 6 -17.06 9.40 -7.29
N ASP A 7 -18.08 9.89 -8.00
CA ASP A 7 -18.14 9.92 -9.47
C ASP A 7 -16.99 10.70 -10.14
N PHE A 8 -16.35 11.63 -9.43
CA PHE A 8 -15.26 12.46 -9.96
C PHE A 8 -13.88 12.01 -9.48
N VAL A 9 -13.78 11.12 -8.49
CA VAL A 9 -12.50 10.71 -7.90
C VAL A 9 -11.55 10.16 -8.96
N SER A 10 -12.04 9.26 -9.81
CA SER A 10 -11.24 8.68 -10.91
C SER A 10 -10.77 9.73 -11.93
N GLY A 11 -11.65 10.68 -12.28
CA GLY A 11 -11.35 11.73 -13.27
C GLY A 11 -10.35 12.77 -12.74
N GLU A 12 -10.52 13.21 -11.49
CA GLU A 12 -9.58 14.13 -10.84
C GLU A 12 -8.21 13.47 -10.63
N LEU A 13 -8.19 12.19 -10.25
CA LEU A 13 -6.95 11.44 -10.08
C LEU A 13 -6.20 11.28 -11.42
N GLU A 14 -6.89 10.87 -12.49
CA GLU A 14 -6.31 10.81 -13.83
C GLU A 14 -5.80 12.19 -14.27
N GLY A 15 -6.60 13.24 -14.07
CA GLY A 15 -6.24 14.62 -14.39
C GLY A 15 -4.96 15.07 -13.68
N ALA A 16 -4.84 14.80 -12.37
CA ALA A 16 -3.67 15.13 -11.57
C ALA A 16 -2.41 14.37 -12.05
N ILE A 17 -2.55 13.09 -12.37
CA ILE A 17 -1.43 12.27 -12.87
C ILE A 17 -0.95 12.78 -14.23
N LEU A 18 -1.88 13.03 -15.16
CA LEU A 18 -1.55 13.53 -16.49
C LEU A 18 -0.96 14.94 -16.47
N ALA A 19 -1.44 15.80 -15.56
CA ALA A 19 -0.87 17.12 -15.34
C ALA A 19 0.57 17.01 -14.82
N CYS A 20 0.78 16.18 -13.78
CA CYS A 20 2.11 15.93 -13.22
C CYS A 20 3.08 15.39 -14.28
N ALA A 21 2.66 14.38 -15.06
CA ALA A 21 3.47 13.80 -16.12
C ALA A 21 3.85 14.83 -17.19
N ARG A 22 2.94 15.74 -17.55
CA ARG A 22 3.19 16.79 -18.56
C ARG A 22 4.07 17.92 -18.06
N GLU A 23 3.87 18.36 -16.82
CA GLU A 23 4.48 19.57 -16.30
C GLU A 23 5.84 19.31 -15.65
N MET A 24 6.00 18.14 -15.03
CA MET A 24 7.19 17.81 -14.25
C MET A 24 8.10 16.77 -14.92
N ASP A 25 7.59 16.06 -15.93
CA ASP A 25 8.31 14.98 -16.66
C ASP A 25 9.08 14.02 -15.71
N PRO A 26 8.41 13.44 -14.68
CA PRO A 26 9.11 12.62 -13.70
C PRO A 26 9.37 11.21 -14.20
N ASP A 27 10.48 10.60 -13.80
CA ASP A 27 10.74 9.18 -14.04
C ASP A 27 9.76 8.26 -13.27
N VAL A 28 9.29 8.71 -12.10
CA VAL A 28 8.39 7.96 -11.21
C VAL A 28 7.39 8.91 -10.56
N ILE A 29 6.10 8.54 -10.55
CA ILE A 29 5.05 9.21 -9.79
C ILE A 29 4.66 8.34 -8.61
N LEU A 30 4.74 8.88 -7.39
CA LEU A 30 4.29 8.21 -6.18
C LEU A 30 2.86 8.66 -5.85
N LEU A 31 1.94 7.70 -5.75
CA LEU A 31 0.57 7.93 -5.35
C LEU A 31 0.44 7.62 -3.86
N GLU A 32 0.04 8.61 -3.06
CA GLU A 32 -0.25 8.39 -1.64
C GLU A 32 -1.54 7.58 -1.50
N GLY A 33 -1.41 6.35 -0.97
CA GLY A 33 -2.56 5.49 -0.72
C GLY A 33 -3.51 6.08 0.32
N GLN A 34 -4.79 5.74 0.22
CA GLN A 34 -5.84 6.20 1.14
C GLN A 34 -6.57 5.00 1.74
N SER A 35 -6.73 4.99 3.07
CA SER A 35 -7.45 3.94 3.82
C SER A 35 -6.92 2.52 3.54
N GLY A 36 -7.79 1.51 3.62
CA GLY A 36 -7.56 0.16 3.13
C GLY A 36 -8.71 -0.30 2.23
N LEU A 37 -8.41 -1.20 1.29
CA LEU A 37 -9.34 -1.66 0.24
C LEU A 37 -10.65 -2.25 0.80
N ARG A 38 -10.59 -2.79 2.02
CA ARG A 38 -11.70 -3.46 2.69
C ARG A 38 -12.14 -2.75 3.98
N ASN A 39 -11.75 -1.49 4.20
CA ASN A 39 -12.14 -0.74 5.39
C ASN A 39 -13.67 -0.48 5.41
N PRO A 40 -14.40 -0.88 6.46
CA PRO A 40 -15.86 -0.74 6.52
C PRO A 40 -16.36 0.72 6.61
N ALA A 41 -15.53 1.68 7.05
CA ALA A 41 -15.90 3.09 7.13
C ALA A 41 -16.06 3.77 5.77
N GLY A 42 -15.47 3.18 4.74
CA GLY A 42 -15.21 3.80 3.46
C GLY A 42 -14.02 3.09 2.82
N PRO A 43 -14.24 2.02 2.03
CA PRO A 43 -13.16 1.40 1.29
C PRO A 43 -12.62 2.44 0.30
N ALA A 44 -11.31 2.59 0.27
CA ALA A 44 -10.60 3.43 -0.67
C ALA A 44 -9.33 2.69 -1.13
N GLY A 45 -8.66 3.22 -2.15
CA GLY A 45 -7.44 2.60 -2.69
C GLY A 45 -7.65 1.91 -4.04
N ALA A 46 -8.86 1.42 -4.34
CA ALA A 46 -9.13 0.68 -5.57
C ALA A 46 -9.04 1.57 -6.81
N GLU A 47 -9.44 2.83 -6.68
CA GLU A 47 -9.32 3.89 -7.68
C GLU A 47 -7.86 4.14 -8.09
N PHE A 48 -6.90 4.03 -7.15
CA PHE A 48 -5.47 4.16 -7.47
C PHE A 48 -4.96 2.99 -8.31
N ILE A 49 -5.52 1.80 -8.11
CA ILE A 49 -5.15 0.63 -8.90
C ILE A 49 -5.85 0.69 -10.27
N CYS A 50 -7.17 0.84 -10.30
CA CYS A 50 -7.95 0.71 -11.52
C CYS A 50 -7.97 1.97 -12.39
N SER A 51 -8.12 3.15 -11.77
CA SER A 51 -8.25 4.43 -12.51
C SER A 51 -6.90 5.05 -12.79
N ALA A 52 -6.03 5.17 -11.77
CA ALA A 52 -4.68 5.68 -11.95
C ALA A 52 -3.73 4.67 -12.62
N ARG A 53 -4.14 3.40 -12.76
CA ARG A 53 -3.34 2.32 -13.35
C ARG A 53 -1.97 2.20 -12.70
N ALA A 54 -1.93 2.22 -11.35
CA ALA A 54 -0.69 2.09 -10.60
C ALA A 54 0.10 0.85 -11.04
N ALA A 55 1.34 1.08 -11.49
CA ALA A 55 2.23 0.02 -11.98
C ALA A 55 2.55 -1.04 -10.92
N GLY A 56 2.58 -0.63 -9.65
CA GLY A 56 2.76 -1.50 -8.49
C GLY A 56 2.36 -0.83 -7.20
N VAL A 57 2.32 -1.63 -6.14
CA VAL A 57 1.88 -1.23 -4.80
C VAL A 57 2.95 -1.57 -3.77
N ILE A 58 3.23 -0.63 -2.87
CA ILE A 58 3.91 -0.91 -1.59
C ILE A 58 2.81 -1.11 -0.55
N LEU A 59 2.64 -2.34 -0.08
CA LEU A 59 1.56 -2.70 0.84
C LEU A 59 1.97 -2.40 2.29
N GLN A 60 1.32 -1.42 2.91
CA GLN A 60 1.58 -1.08 4.31
C GLN A 60 0.83 -2.03 5.26
N HIS A 61 1.55 -2.67 6.17
CA HIS A 61 1.00 -3.64 7.11
C HIS A 61 1.38 -3.30 8.56
N ALA A 62 0.43 -3.47 9.48
CA ALA A 62 0.63 -3.24 10.92
C ALA A 62 0.39 -4.55 11.68
N PRO A 63 1.44 -5.32 12.03
CA PRO A 63 1.30 -6.66 12.61
C PRO A 63 0.55 -6.69 13.95
N THR A 64 0.57 -5.59 14.69
CA THR A 64 -0.07 -5.46 16.01
C THR A 64 -1.57 -5.21 15.92
N ARG A 65 -2.13 -4.97 14.73
CA ARG A 65 -3.56 -4.72 14.54
C ARG A 65 -4.28 -6.00 14.13
N SER A 66 -5.41 -6.26 14.78
CA SER A 66 -6.31 -7.37 14.44
C SER A 66 -7.59 -6.91 13.73
N HIS A 67 -7.96 -5.63 13.86
CA HIS A 67 -9.18 -5.03 13.29
C HIS A 67 -8.84 -3.66 12.69
N PHE A 68 -9.75 -3.12 11.89
CA PHE A 68 -9.69 -1.71 11.49
C PHE A 68 -9.87 -0.81 12.72
N GLU A 69 -9.11 0.29 12.75
CA GLU A 69 -9.17 1.28 13.84
C GLU A 69 -10.61 1.81 13.98
N ASP A 70 -11.11 1.88 15.21
CA ASP A 70 -12.49 2.22 15.58
C ASP A 70 -13.56 1.15 15.26
N PHE A 71 -13.18 -0.01 14.73
CA PHE A 71 -14.08 -1.12 14.37
C PHE A 71 -13.82 -2.41 15.14
N GLU A 72 -13.09 -2.37 16.26
CA GLU A 72 -12.77 -3.54 17.10
C GLU A 72 -14.01 -4.21 17.70
N HIS A 73 -15.14 -3.49 17.72
CA HIS A 73 -16.43 -3.95 18.22
C HIS A 73 -17.26 -4.69 17.16
N LEU A 74 -16.84 -4.67 15.89
CA LEU A 74 -17.47 -5.42 14.80
C LEU A 74 -16.72 -6.73 14.57
N ASP A 75 -17.45 -7.78 14.16
CA ASP A 75 -16.86 -9.06 13.73
C ASP A 75 -16.30 -8.93 12.30
N CYS A 76 -15.32 -8.04 12.15
CA CYS A 76 -14.66 -7.69 10.89
C CYS A 76 -13.14 -7.61 11.14
N PRO A 77 -12.47 -8.77 11.27
CA PRO A 77 -11.03 -8.79 11.45
C PRO A 77 -10.32 -8.25 10.21
N LEU A 78 -9.10 -7.77 10.40
CA LEU A 78 -8.23 -7.41 9.29
C LEU A 78 -8.00 -8.65 8.41
N PRO A 79 -8.04 -8.46 7.08
CA PRO A 79 -7.70 -9.52 6.16
C PRO A 79 -6.23 -9.90 6.29
N SER A 80 -5.91 -11.16 5.98
CA SER A 80 -4.52 -11.60 5.93
C SER A 80 -3.76 -10.85 4.82
N LEU A 81 -2.44 -10.73 4.98
CA LEU A 81 -1.56 -10.18 3.94
C LEU A 81 -1.72 -10.91 2.60
N HIS A 82 -1.90 -12.23 2.63
CA HIS A 82 -2.13 -13.03 1.43
C HIS A 82 -3.41 -12.60 0.69
N GLU A 83 -4.52 -12.40 1.41
CA GLU A 83 -5.78 -11.96 0.80
C GLU A 83 -5.66 -10.56 0.19
N GLU A 84 -4.95 -9.63 0.85
CA GLU A 84 -4.73 -8.28 0.33
C GLU A 84 -3.85 -8.28 -0.91
N ILE A 85 -2.76 -9.06 -0.92
CA ILE A 85 -1.90 -9.23 -2.10
C ILE A 85 -2.71 -9.78 -3.28
N GLU A 86 -3.53 -10.81 -3.04
CA GLU A 86 -4.38 -11.37 -4.08
C GLU A 86 -5.46 -10.40 -4.55
N LEU A 87 -6.05 -9.61 -3.65
CA LEU A 87 -7.03 -8.58 -4.03
C LEU A 87 -6.39 -7.52 -4.93
N ILE A 88 -5.21 -7.02 -4.58
CA ILE A 88 -4.46 -6.06 -5.41
C ILE A 88 -4.16 -6.66 -6.79
N ARG A 89 -3.80 -7.94 -6.84
CA ARG A 89 -3.59 -8.69 -8.09
C ARG A 89 -4.86 -8.75 -8.93
N LEU A 90 -6.01 -9.04 -8.32
CA LEU A 90 -7.31 -9.10 -8.99
C LEU A 90 -7.78 -7.73 -9.51
N LEU A 91 -7.43 -6.65 -8.80
CA LEU A 91 -7.71 -5.26 -9.22
C LEU A 91 -6.82 -4.78 -10.36
N GLY A 92 -5.73 -5.52 -10.68
CA GLY A 92 -4.90 -5.30 -11.86
C GLY A 92 -3.52 -4.71 -11.59
N SER A 93 -3.04 -4.72 -10.34
CA SER A 93 -1.67 -4.31 -9.99
C SER A 93 -0.91 -5.44 -9.29
N GLN A 94 0.30 -5.18 -8.80
CA GLN A 94 1.11 -6.15 -8.07
C GLN A 94 1.74 -5.50 -6.85
N VAL A 95 1.82 -6.25 -5.77
CA VAL A 95 2.59 -5.82 -4.60
C VAL A 95 4.08 -6.02 -4.90
N TRP A 96 4.86 -4.95 -4.80
CA TRP A 96 6.31 -4.97 -5.04
C TRP A 96 7.13 -5.09 -3.76
N ALA A 97 6.58 -4.60 -2.65
CA ALA A 97 7.19 -4.69 -1.33
C ALA A 97 6.10 -4.50 -0.25
N ILE A 98 6.42 -4.91 0.97
CA ILE A 98 5.61 -4.69 2.16
C ILE A 98 6.35 -3.70 3.06
N SER A 99 5.65 -2.67 3.53
CA SER A 99 6.18 -1.78 4.57
C SER A 99 5.52 -2.08 5.92
N LEU A 100 6.32 -2.18 6.97
CA LEU A 100 5.82 -2.48 8.30
C LEU A 100 5.64 -1.21 9.14
N PHE A 101 4.48 -1.14 9.77
CA PHE A 101 4.20 -0.24 10.86
C PHE A 101 4.36 -0.97 12.18
N THR A 102 5.49 -0.71 12.85
CA THR A 102 6.05 -1.46 13.98
C THR A 102 5.56 -0.98 15.35
N ARG A 103 4.60 -0.06 15.41
CA ARG A 103 4.13 0.51 16.69
C ARG A 103 3.64 -0.60 17.63
N GLY A 104 4.21 -0.61 18.83
CA GLY A 104 3.89 -1.57 19.88
C GLY A 104 4.76 -2.83 19.87
N LEU A 105 5.72 -2.92 18.95
CA LEU A 105 6.75 -3.95 18.91
C LEU A 105 8.10 -3.36 19.32
N ASP A 106 8.96 -4.18 19.90
CA ASP A 106 10.37 -3.82 20.02
C ASP A 106 11.14 -4.06 18.70
N ASP A 107 12.40 -3.62 18.66
CA ASP A 107 13.24 -3.75 17.47
C ASP A 107 13.51 -5.21 17.09
N THR A 108 13.66 -6.09 18.08
CA THR A 108 13.91 -7.53 17.83
C THR A 108 12.66 -8.22 17.30
N GLU A 109 11.51 -7.97 17.91
CA GLU A 109 10.21 -8.50 17.49
C GLU A 109 9.86 -8.03 16.07
N SER A 110 9.96 -6.73 15.80
CA SER A 110 9.66 -6.18 14.48
C SER A 110 10.63 -6.67 13.41
N SER A 111 11.92 -6.83 13.73
CA SER A 111 12.91 -7.40 12.82
C SER A 111 12.60 -8.86 12.51
N GLN A 112 12.22 -9.67 13.50
CA GLN A 112 11.87 -11.07 13.28
C GLN A 112 10.62 -11.19 12.40
N ILE A 113 9.58 -10.39 12.68
CA ILE A 113 8.36 -10.35 11.86
C ILE A 113 8.69 -9.96 10.41
N ALA A 114 9.59 -8.99 10.19
CA ALA A 114 9.99 -8.61 8.85
C ALA A 114 10.63 -9.78 8.08
N VAL A 115 11.53 -10.54 8.72
CA VAL A 115 12.16 -11.72 8.13
C VAL A 115 11.13 -12.80 7.80
N ASP A 116 10.25 -13.12 8.76
CA ASP A 116 9.24 -14.17 8.58
C ASP A 116 8.27 -13.84 7.43
N LEU A 117 7.85 -12.58 7.32
CA LEU A 117 6.97 -12.12 6.25
C LEU A 117 7.69 -12.08 4.89
N GLU A 118 8.97 -11.72 4.87
CA GLU A 118 9.79 -11.71 3.65
C GLU A 118 9.95 -13.12 3.09
N GLU A 119 10.23 -14.10 3.95
CA GLU A 119 10.27 -15.52 3.58
C GLU A 119 8.91 -16.04 3.11
N CYS A 120 7.84 -15.72 3.85
CA CYS A 120 6.49 -16.20 3.56
C CYS A 120 5.96 -15.69 2.21
N HIS A 121 6.19 -14.41 1.91
CA HIS A 121 5.63 -13.76 0.72
C HIS A 121 6.60 -13.65 -0.45
N SER A 122 7.89 -13.92 -0.25
CA SER A 122 8.93 -13.71 -1.26
C SER A 122 8.92 -12.28 -1.83
N LEU A 123 8.62 -11.31 -0.96
CA LEU A 123 8.58 -9.88 -1.25
C LEU A 123 9.47 -9.15 -0.25
N PRO A 124 10.21 -8.10 -0.65
CA PRO A 124 10.95 -7.27 0.29
C PRO A 124 10.04 -6.73 1.39
N VAL A 125 10.42 -6.93 2.65
CA VAL A 125 9.72 -6.37 3.81
C VAL A 125 10.63 -5.36 4.50
N VAL A 126 10.14 -4.13 4.65
CA VAL A 126 10.95 -3.00 5.14
C VAL A 126 10.25 -2.32 6.31
N ARG A 127 11.00 -1.94 7.34
CA ARG A 127 10.54 -1.11 8.46
C ARG A 127 11.01 0.33 8.21
N PRO A 128 10.21 1.20 7.57
CA PRO A 128 10.74 2.43 6.97
C PRO A 128 11.25 3.45 7.98
N LEU A 129 10.73 3.41 9.21
CA LEU A 129 11.11 4.36 10.27
C LEU A 129 12.42 3.96 10.96
N GLU A 130 12.73 2.67 10.96
CA GLU A 130 13.90 2.07 11.61
C GLU A 130 15.06 1.86 10.62
N ASP A 131 14.76 1.25 9.47
CA ASP A 131 15.75 0.81 8.48
C ASP A 131 15.92 1.80 7.32
N GLY A 132 15.05 2.81 7.26
CA GLY A 132 14.92 3.72 6.12
C GLY A 132 14.23 3.08 4.91
N VAL A 133 14.23 3.79 3.78
CA VAL A 133 13.46 3.41 2.57
C VAL A 133 14.31 2.83 1.44
N GLY A 134 15.61 2.62 1.65
CA GLY A 134 16.55 2.23 0.58
C GLY A 134 16.11 0.97 -0.18
N ARG A 135 15.75 -0.09 0.54
CA ARG A 135 15.26 -1.35 -0.04
C ARG A 135 13.93 -1.19 -0.80
N LEU A 136 13.04 -0.29 -0.36
CA LEU A 136 11.80 0.01 -1.10
C LEU A 136 12.11 0.72 -2.42
N ALA A 137 13.03 1.69 -2.39
CA ALA A 137 13.45 2.40 -3.60
C ALA A 137 14.14 1.46 -4.60
N GLU A 138 14.97 0.52 -4.13
CA GLU A 138 15.57 -0.52 -4.97
C GLU A 138 14.51 -1.44 -5.59
N ALA A 139 13.55 -1.93 -4.80
CA ALA A 139 12.46 -2.76 -5.30
C ALA A 139 11.63 -2.03 -6.39
N VAL A 140 11.33 -0.74 -6.19
CA VAL A 140 10.63 0.08 -7.19
C VAL A 140 11.49 0.26 -8.45
N ARG A 141 12.78 0.58 -8.29
CA ARG A 141 13.69 0.78 -9.42
C ARG A 141 13.84 -0.49 -10.26
N GLU A 142 13.97 -1.64 -9.62
CA GLU A 142 14.06 -2.93 -10.30
C GLU A 142 12.79 -3.28 -11.08
N LYS A 143 11.61 -2.83 -10.65
CA LYS A 143 10.35 -3.11 -11.35
C LYS A 143 10.04 -2.14 -12.48
N LEU A 144 10.48 -0.89 -12.38
CA LEU A 144 10.20 0.15 -13.36
C LEU A 144 11.24 0.25 -14.47
N PHE A 145 12.49 -0.10 -14.19
CA PHE A 145 13.62 0.10 -15.13
C PHE A 145 14.33 -1.20 -15.53
N SER A 146 13.73 -2.37 -15.27
CA SER A 146 14.20 -3.67 -15.79
C SER A 146 13.83 -3.91 -17.24
#